data_AF-A0A1R1S699-F1
#
_entry.id   AF-A0A1R1S699-F1
#
_cell.length_a   1.000
_cell.length_b   1.000
_cell.length_c   1.000
_cell.angle_alpha   90.00
_cell.angle_beta   90.00
_cell.angle_gamma   90.00
#
_symmetry.space_group_name_H-M   'P 1'
#
loop_
_entity.id
_entity.type
_entity.pdbx_description
1 polymer ?
#
loop_
_entity_poly.entity_id
_entity_poly.type
_entity_poly.pdbx_seq_one_letter_code
_entity_poly.pdbx_strand_id
1 'polypeptide(L)'
;MRIGDAAAAAGLTPRALRYYEQRGLLTARRTPSGHRDYTPEDVRHLRAVRELLAAGLTIEDVRTLVAAIAALPQGRRGVSPPTAGPRADGEPGLCTLPNAIVRRRLAYLDERIERLTELRDGLAQRVGGPLRDLGRDLGHDLAPARTPAAG
;
A
#
# COMPACT_ATOMS: atom_id res chain seq x y z
N MET A 1 13.56 6.73 -19.71
CA MET A 1 13.21 7.95 -18.95
C MET A 1 14.18 8.16 -17.80
N ARG A 2 14.49 9.42 -17.42
CA ARG A 2 15.30 9.69 -16.22
C ARG A 2 14.45 9.58 -14.95
N ILE A 3 15.12 9.54 -13.79
CA ILE A 3 14.44 9.39 -12.48
C ILE A 3 13.42 10.49 -12.18
N GLY A 4 13.68 11.73 -12.62
CA GLY A 4 12.75 12.84 -12.45
C GLY A 4 11.47 12.61 -13.24
N ASP A 5 11.59 12.28 -14.52
CA ASP A 5 10.47 12.01 -15.43
C ASP A 5 9.66 10.79 -14.97
N ALA A 6 10.34 9.73 -14.55
CA ALA A 6 9.71 8.52 -14.04
C ALA A 6 8.94 8.76 -12.75
N ALA A 7 9.52 9.52 -11.82
CA ALA A 7 8.85 9.90 -10.59
C ALA A 7 7.60 10.75 -10.88
N ALA A 8 7.72 11.78 -11.72
CA ALA A 8 6.59 12.61 -12.11
C ALA A 8 5.48 11.80 -12.80
N ALA A 9 5.84 10.92 -13.75
CA ALA A 9 4.88 10.07 -14.44
C ALA A 9 4.18 9.06 -13.52
N ALA A 10 4.86 8.58 -12.48
CA ALA A 10 4.29 7.71 -11.45
C ALA A 10 3.53 8.47 -10.36
N GLY A 11 3.58 9.81 -10.36
CA GLY A 11 3.03 10.66 -9.29
C GLY A 11 3.73 10.42 -7.95
N LEU A 12 5.06 10.32 -7.99
CA LEU A 12 5.97 10.12 -6.86
C LEU A 12 7.00 11.26 -6.84
N THR A 13 7.66 11.45 -5.69
CA THR A 13 8.88 12.26 -5.64
C THR A 13 10.09 11.43 -6.07
N PRO A 14 11.16 12.03 -6.61
CA PRO A 14 12.41 11.31 -6.88
C PRO A 14 13.01 10.64 -5.64
N ARG A 15 12.76 11.20 -4.45
CA ARG A 15 13.13 10.59 -3.16
C ARG A 15 12.35 9.30 -2.89
N ALA A 16 11.02 9.32 -3.09
CA ALA A 16 10.19 8.13 -2.95
C ALA A 16 10.58 7.03 -3.95
N LEU A 17 10.86 7.39 -5.21
CA LEU A 17 11.32 6.43 -6.21
C LEU A 17 12.66 5.78 -5.82
N ARG A 18 13.65 6.56 -5.36
CA ARG A 18 14.90 6.01 -4.80
C ARG A 18 14.66 5.09 -3.61
N TYR A 19 13.73 5.46 -2.74
CA TYR A 19 13.39 4.66 -1.57
C TYR A 19 12.75 3.32 -1.98
N TYR A 20 11.88 3.31 -2.99
CA TYR A 20 11.28 2.07 -3.50
C TYR A 20 12.31 1.15 -4.16
N GLU A 21 13.28 1.71 -4.91
CA GLU A 21 14.42 0.94 -5.42
C GLU A 21 15.24 0.31 -4.30
N GLN A 22 15.59 1.09 -3.27
CA GLN A 22 16.38 0.58 -2.13
C GLN A 22 15.67 -0.55 -1.38
N ARG A 23 14.33 -0.55 -1.38
CA ARG A 23 13.49 -1.59 -0.79
C ARG A 23 13.23 -2.77 -1.73
N GLY A 24 13.82 -2.77 -2.93
CA GLY A 24 13.69 -3.86 -3.90
C GLY A 24 12.32 -3.95 -4.56
N LEU A 25 11.52 -2.87 -4.54
CA LEU A 25 10.22 -2.84 -5.23
C LEU A 25 10.37 -2.67 -6.74
N LEU A 26 11.51 -2.15 -7.20
CA LEU A 26 11.86 -1.95 -8.59
C LEU A 26 13.38 -2.04 -8.73
N THR A 27 13.86 -2.63 -9.82
CA THR A 27 15.27 -2.58 -10.21
C THR A 27 15.41 -1.75 -11.48
N ALA A 28 15.95 -0.53 -11.36
CA ALA A 28 16.19 0.32 -12.52
C ALA A 28 17.27 -0.29 -13.43
N ARG A 29 17.03 -0.28 -14.74
CA ARG A 29 18.05 -0.62 -15.72
C ARG A 29 19.13 0.44 -15.72
N ARG A 30 20.39 0.04 -15.95
CA ARG A 30 21.49 0.97 -16.18
C ARG A 30 21.81 1.00 -17.66
N THR A 31 21.91 2.22 -18.19
CA THR A 31 22.42 2.48 -19.54
C THR A 31 23.92 2.16 -19.62
N PRO A 32 24.47 1.96 -20.83
CA PRO A 32 25.92 1.79 -21.02
C PRO A 32 26.74 2.96 -20.46
N SER A 33 26.16 4.16 -20.40
CA SER A 33 26.77 5.36 -19.80
C SER A 33 26.64 5.43 -18.26
N GLY A 34 26.07 4.41 -17.61
CA GLY A 34 25.98 4.30 -16.16
C GLY A 34 24.78 5.00 -15.52
N HIS A 35 23.92 5.65 -16.30
CA HIS A 35 22.71 6.31 -15.78
C HIS A 35 21.54 5.32 -15.62
N ARG A 36 20.66 5.58 -14.63
CA ARG A 36 19.40 4.86 -14.46
C ARG A 36 18.43 5.20 -15.59
N ASP A 37 17.81 4.19 -16.16
CA ASP A 37 16.78 4.32 -17.18
C ASP A 37 15.53 3.53 -16.78
N TYR A 38 14.39 4.20 -16.88
CA TYR A 38 13.07 3.65 -16.56
C TYR A 38 12.23 3.57 -17.82
N THR A 39 11.47 2.49 -17.95
CA THR A 39 10.53 2.28 -19.07
C THR A 39 9.09 2.61 -18.66
N PRO A 40 8.18 2.71 -19.63
CA PRO A 40 6.75 2.87 -19.34
C PRO A 40 6.17 1.72 -18.48
N GLU A 41 6.74 0.52 -18.58
CA GLU A 41 6.38 -0.61 -17.73
C GLU A 41 6.76 -0.38 -16.27
N ASP A 42 7.98 0.14 -16.02
CA ASP A 42 8.42 0.51 -14.68
C ASP A 42 7.48 1.56 -14.07
N VAL A 43 7.01 2.53 -14.87
CA VAL A 43 6.04 3.55 -14.43
C VAL A 43 4.69 2.92 -14.07
N ARG A 44 4.18 1.98 -14.88
CA ARG A 44 2.93 1.25 -14.55
C ARG A 44 3.07 0.47 -13.25
N HIS A 45 4.20 -0.21 -13.07
CA HIS A 45 4.53 -0.93 -11.84
C HIS A 45 4.58 0.00 -10.62
N LEU A 46 5.26 1.15 -10.73
CA LEU A 46 5.32 2.14 -9.66
C LEU A 46 3.95 2.72 -9.27
N ARG A 47 3.04 2.89 -10.25
CA ARG A 47 1.66 3.30 -9.97
C ARG A 47 0.89 2.23 -9.19
N ALA A 48 1.01 0.96 -9.57
CA ALA A 48 0.40 -0.16 -8.85
C ALA A 48 0.93 -0.27 -7.41
N VAL A 49 2.25 -0.15 -7.22
CA VAL A 49 2.87 -0.10 -5.88
C VAL A 49 2.26 1.04 -5.05
N ARG A 50 2.11 2.22 -5.63
CA ARG A 50 1.52 3.38 -4.93
C ARG A 50 0.07 3.13 -4.51
N GLU A 51 -0.74 2.52 -5.38
CA GLU A 51 -2.13 2.17 -5.09
C GLU A 51 -2.24 1.15 -3.95
N LEU A 52 -1.39 0.12 -3.94
CA LEU A 52 -1.34 -0.86 -2.87
C LEU A 52 -0.95 -0.23 -1.52
N LEU A 53 0.03 0.67 -1.52
CA LEU A 53 0.43 1.41 -0.31
C LEU A 53 -0.70 2.34 0.17
N ALA A 54 -1.41 2.99 -0.74
CA ALA A 54 -2.57 3.83 -0.41
C ALA A 54 -3.73 3.00 0.17
N ALA A 55 -3.86 1.74 -0.22
CA ALA A 55 -4.83 0.80 0.34
C ALA A 55 -4.47 0.30 1.76
N GLY A 56 -3.35 0.76 2.34
CA GLY A 56 -2.95 0.44 3.72
C GLY A 56 -1.99 -0.74 3.85
N LEU A 57 -1.52 -1.30 2.73
CA LEU A 57 -0.43 -2.28 2.73
C LEU A 57 0.90 -1.58 3.04
N THR A 58 1.82 -2.33 3.64
CA THR A 58 3.18 -1.87 3.89
C THR A 58 4.07 -2.14 2.67
N ILE A 59 5.23 -1.49 2.63
CA ILE A 59 6.25 -1.78 1.61
C ILE A 59 6.68 -3.24 1.63
N GLU A 60 6.74 -3.85 2.81
CA GLU A 60 7.11 -5.24 2.94
C GLU A 60 6.03 -6.16 2.37
N ASP A 61 4.75 -5.86 2.64
CA ASP A 61 3.61 -6.59 2.06
C ASP A 61 3.63 -6.53 0.53
N VAL A 62 3.88 -5.33 -0.03
CA VAL A 62 3.96 -5.14 -1.49
C VAL A 62 5.17 -5.89 -2.07
N ARG A 63 6.32 -5.88 -1.38
CA ARG A 63 7.52 -6.61 -1.80
C ARG A 63 7.24 -8.12 -1.87
N THR A 64 6.61 -8.68 -0.85
CA THR A 64 6.22 -10.10 -0.84
C THR A 64 5.22 -10.42 -1.94
N LEU A 65 4.24 -9.53 -2.18
CA LEU A 65 3.26 -9.68 -3.25
C LEU A 65 3.92 -9.72 -4.64
N VAL A 66 4.82 -8.78 -4.91
CA VAL A 66 5.56 -8.69 -6.19
C VAL A 66 6.42 -9.93 -6.40
N ALA A 67 7.14 -10.38 -5.36
CA ALA A 67 7.95 -11.59 -5.42
C ALA A 67 7.09 -12.84 -5.69
N ALA A 68 5.92 -12.94 -5.05
CA ALA A 68 5.00 -14.05 -5.26
C ALA A 68 4.47 -14.10 -6.70
N ILE A 69 4.13 -12.95 -7.28
CA ILE A 69 3.67 -12.85 -8.68
C ILE A 69 4.80 -13.21 -9.66
N ALA A 70 6.01 -12.72 -9.41
CA ALA A 70 7.18 -13.01 -10.25
C ALA A 70 7.57 -14.50 -10.24
N ALA A 71 7.30 -15.21 -9.13
CA ALA A 71 7.56 -16.64 -9.00
C ALA A 71 6.50 -17.53 -9.69
N LEU A 72 5.38 -16.98 -10.17
CA LEU A 72 4.38 -17.74 -10.88
C LEU A 72 4.91 -18.16 -12.27
N PRO A 73 4.80 -19.45 -12.66
CA PRO A 73 5.21 -19.89 -13.98
C PRO A 73 4.34 -19.21 -15.05
N GLN A 74 5.00 -18.45 -15.92
CA GLN A 74 4.40 -17.72 -17.05
C GLN A 74 3.94 -18.73 -18.13
N GLY A 75 2.83 -19.44 -17.89
CA GLY A 75 2.43 -20.53 -18.79
C GLY A 75 1.01 -21.08 -18.68
N ARG A 76 0.20 -20.71 -17.68
CA ARG A 76 -1.22 -21.13 -17.63
C ARG A 76 -2.17 -20.03 -18.10
N ARG A 77 -2.15 -19.73 -19.40
CA ARG A 77 -3.32 -19.15 -20.08
C ARG A 77 -4.34 -20.28 -20.26
N GLY A 78 -5.38 -20.32 -19.42
CA GLY A 78 -6.49 -21.26 -19.62
C GLY A 78 -6.93 -22.06 -18.39
N VAL A 79 -6.63 -21.63 -17.16
CA VAL A 79 -7.42 -22.10 -16.02
C VAL A 79 -8.48 -21.03 -15.77
N SER A 80 -9.73 -21.32 -16.13
CA SER A 80 -10.89 -20.66 -15.51
C SER A 80 -10.62 -20.52 -14.02
N PRO A 81 -10.90 -19.37 -13.38
CA PRO A 81 -10.64 -19.22 -11.96
C PRO A 81 -11.29 -20.42 -11.27
N PRO A 82 -10.56 -21.26 -10.51
CA PRO A 82 -11.25 -22.14 -9.62
C PRO A 82 -11.98 -21.20 -8.68
N THR A 83 -13.29 -21.07 -8.84
CA THR A 83 -14.21 -20.74 -7.77
C THR A 83 -14.14 -21.89 -6.76
N ALA A 84 -12.96 -22.12 -6.22
CA ALA A 84 -12.72 -23.05 -5.15
C ALA A 84 -13.00 -22.24 -3.90
N GLY A 85 -14.23 -22.40 -3.42
CA GLY A 85 -14.45 -22.42 -1.98
C GLY A 85 -13.46 -23.37 -1.28
N PRO A 86 -13.44 -23.34 0.05
CA PRO A 86 -12.49 -24.15 0.83
C PRO A 86 -12.52 -25.61 0.35
N ARG A 87 -11.34 -26.12 -0.02
CA ARG A 87 -11.11 -27.54 -0.22
C ARG A 87 -11.45 -28.26 1.09
N ALA A 88 -12.22 -29.34 1.04
CA ALA A 88 -12.72 -30.09 2.21
C ALA A 88 -11.61 -30.68 3.09
N ASP A 89 -10.37 -30.63 2.61
CA ASP A 89 -9.14 -31.17 3.16
C ASP A 89 -8.32 -30.14 3.96
N GLY A 90 -8.76 -28.88 4.10
CA GLY A 90 -8.12 -27.90 5.00
C GLY A 90 -6.74 -27.39 4.57
N GLU A 91 -6.18 -27.93 3.48
CA GLU A 91 -4.86 -27.54 2.97
C GLU A 91 -4.95 -26.29 2.06
N PRO A 92 -4.27 -25.18 2.41
CA PRO A 92 -4.29 -23.96 1.61
C PRO A 92 -3.56 -24.18 0.28
N GLY A 93 -4.33 -24.33 -0.80
CA GLY A 93 -3.80 -24.45 -2.16
C GLY A 93 -2.88 -23.28 -2.55
N LEU A 94 -1.83 -23.58 -3.32
CA LEU A 94 -0.70 -22.69 -3.64
C LEU A 94 -1.02 -21.39 -4.41
N CYS A 95 -2.29 -21.06 -4.70
CA CYS A 95 -2.71 -19.77 -5.26
C CYS A 95 -3.22 -18.77 -4.20
N THR A 96 -2.84 -18.97 -2.93
CA THR A 96 -3.35 -18.28 -1.73
C THR A 96 -2.48 -17.09 -1.26
N LEU A 97 -1.25 -16.95 -1.76
CA LEU A 97 -0.26 -16.00 -1.23
C LEU A 97 -0.67 -14.51 -1.33
N PRO A 98 -1.22 -14.01 -2.45
CA PRO A 98 -1.72 -12.63 -2.51
C PRO A 98 -2.79 -12.32 -1.48
N ASN A 99 -3.75 -13.22 -1.29
CA ASN A 99 -4.84 -13.05 -0.32
C ASN A 99 -4.38 -13.25 1.12
N ALA A 100 -3.37 -14.08 1.38
CA ALA A 100 -2.86 -14.30 2.74
C ALA A 100 -2.23 -13.02 3.33
N ILE A 101 -1.48 -12.26 2.53
CA ILE A 101 -0.88 -10.98 2.96
C ILE A 101 -1.97 -9.98 3.33
N VAL A 102 -2.97 -9.80 2.44
CA VAL A 102 -4.09 -8.88 2.67
C VAL A 102 -4.88 -9.30 3.90
N ARG A 103 -5.18 -10.59 4.07
CA ARG A 103 -5.88 -11.12 5.26
C ARG A 103 -5.11 -10.86 6.55
N ARG A 104 -3.79 -11.09 6.55
CA ARG A 104 -2.94 -10.77 7.71
C ARG A 104 -2.97 -9.28 8.03
N ARG A 105 -2.93 -8.43 7.01
CA ARG A 105 -2.98 -6.98 7.18
C ARG A 105 -4.32 -6.51 7.74
N LEU A 106 -5.43 -7.05 7.25
CA LEU A 106 -6.77 -6.78 7.77
C LEU A 106 -6.86 -7.15 9.25
N ALA A 107 -6.47 -8.36 9.63
CA ALA A 107 -6.49 -8.79 11.04
C ALA A 107 -5.68 -7.87 11.96
N TYR A 108 -4.51 -7.40 11.51
CA TYR A 108 -3.72 -6.42 12.25
C TYR A 108 -4.45 -5.07 12.41
N LEU A 109 -5.08 -4.60 11.34
CA LEU A 109 -5.83 -3.34 11.37
C LEU A 109 -7.04 -3.44 12.28
N ASP A 110 -7.76 -4.56 12.27
CA ASP A 110 -8.89 -4.83 13.16
C ASP A 110 -8.45 -4.79 14.64
N GLU A 111 -7.39 -5.52 15.01
CA GLU A 111 -6.82 -5.48 16.37
C GLU A 111 -6.38 -4.05 16.78
N ARG A 112 -5.86 -3.27 15.82
CA ARG A 112 -5.49 -1.89 16.08
C ARG A 112 -6.71 -0.98 16.25
N ILE A 113 -7.76 -1.18 15.46
CA ILE A 113 -9.02 -0.44 15.56
C ILE A 113 -9.67 -0.70 16.91
N GLU A 114 -9.72 -1.95 17.37
CA GLU A 114 -10.25 -2.33 18.69
C GLU A 114 -9.49 -1.60 19.80
N ARG A 115 -8.15 -1.71 19.83
CA ARG A 115 -7.34 -1.02 20.84
C ARG A 115 -7.48 0.50 20.84
N LEU A 116 -7.54 1.11 19.66
CA LEU A 116 -7.74 2.56 19.55
C LEU A 116 -9.14 2.97 19.99
N THR A 117 -10.15 2.12 19.75
CA THR A 117 -11.52 2.32 20.21
C THR A 117 -11.60 2.27 21.73
N GLU A 118 -10.96 1.29 22.37
CA GLU A 118 -10.88 1.19 23.83
C GLU A 118 -10.21 2.42 24.46
N LEU A 119 -9.08 2.86 23.90
CA LEU A 119 -8.39 4.06 24.37
C LEU A 119 -9.24 5.33 24.21
N ARG A 120 -9.90 5.49 23.06
CA ARG A 120 -10.83 6.60 22.80
C ARG A 120 -11.95 6.63 23.83
N ASP A 121 -12.56 5.47 24.11
CA ASP A 121 -13.70 5.38 25.02
C ASP A 121 -13.26 5.62 26.47
N GLY A 122 -12.07 5.16 26.86
CA GLY A 122 -11.47 5.49 28.16
C GLY A 122 -11.19 6.98 28.33
N LEU A 123 -10.70 7.67 27.29
CA LEU A 123 -10.53 9.13 27.32
C LEU A 123 -11.88 9.86 27.40
N ALA A 124 -12.90 9.41 26.65
CA ALA A 124 -14.24 9.98 26.69
C ALA A 124 -14.85 9.96 28.09
N GLN A 125 -14.73 8.83 28.79
CA GLN A 125 -15.21 8.65 30.16
C GLN A 125 -14.54 9.64 31.14
N ARG A 126 -13.24 9.87 30.98
CA ARG A 126 -12.48 10.82 31.83
C ARG A 126 -12.87 12.29 31.58
N VAL A 127 -13.32 12.61 30.37
CA VAL A 127 -13.78 13.96 30.01
C VAL A 127 -15.25 14.18 30.39
N GLY A 128 -15.98 13.15 30.82
CA GLY A 128 -17.29 13.27 31.45
C GLY A 128 -18.50 13.23 30.49
N GLY A 129 -18.37 12.65 29.30
CA GLY A 129 -19.52 12.45 28.40
C GLY A 129 -19.28 11.44 27.27
N PRO A 130 -20.33 10.77 26.76
CA PRO A 130 -20.22 9.97 25.55
C PRO A 130 -19.97 10.88 24.34
N LEU A 131 -18.89 10.64 23.58
CA LEU A 131 -18.42 11.42 22.42
C LEU A 131 -19.42 11.59 21.26
N ARG A 132 -20.66 11.08 21.35
CA ARG A 132 -21.70 11.28 20.33
C ARG A 132 -21.94 12.77 20.03
N ASP A 133 -21.61 13.65 20.97
CA ASP A 133 -21.74 15.10 20.83
C ASP A 133 -20.50 15.79 20.22
N LEU A 134 -19.29 15.23 20.39
CA LEU A 134 -18.03 15.86 19.93
C LEU A 134 -17.71 15.66 18.43
N GLY A 135 -18.36 14.68 17.78
CA GLY A 135 -18.22 14.46 16.33
C GLY A 135 -18.87 15.54 15.47
N ARG A 136 -19.77 16.37 16.03
CA ARG A 136 -20.42 17.47 15.31
C ARG A 136 -19.57 18.74 15.26
N ASP A 137 -18.71 18.94 16.26
CA ASP A 137 -17.92 20.18 16.40
C ASP A 137 -16.59 20.15 15.62
N LEU A 138 -15.98 18.96 15.41
CA LEU A 138 -14.73 18.84 14.64
C LEU A 138 -14.92 18.93 13.12
N GLY A 139 -16.16 18.99 12.63
CA GLY A 139 -16.47 19.12 11.20
C GLY A 139 -16.28 20.53 10.63
N HIS A 140 -16.04 21.56 11.45
CA HIS A 140 -15.96 22.95 10.98
C HIS A 140 -14.54 23.54 10.88
N ASP A 141 -13.52 22.93 11.48
CA ASP A 141 -12.20 23.58 11.67
C ASP A 141 -11.01 22.97 10.90
N LEU A 142 -11.26 22.23 9.82
CA LEU A 142 -10.22 21.83 8.87
C LEU A 142 -10.26 22.72 7.61
N ALA A 143 -10.23 24.04 7.79
CA ALA A 143 -9.80 24.95 6.73
C ALA A 143 -8.25 24.89 6.63
N PRO A 144 -7.66 24.69 5.44
CA PRO A 144 -6.21 24.61 5.31
C PRO A 144 -5.59 25.96 5.68
N ALA A 145 -4.70 25.95 6.67
CA ALA A 145 -3.87 27.09 7.03
C ALA A 145 -3.14 27.61 5.77
N ARG A 146 -3.58 28.77 5.28
CA ARG A 146 -2.89 29.51 4.23
C ARG A 146 -1.51 29.91 4.76
N THR A 147 -0.47 29.37 4.16
CA THR A 147 0.91 29.78 4.39
C THR A 147 1.07 31.23 3.89
N PRO A 148 1.56 32.19 4.69
CA PRO A 148 1.85 33.52 4.17
C PRO A 148 3.11 33.47 3.30
N ALA A 149 2.99 34.04 2.09
CA ALA A 149 4.10 34.23 1.17
C ALA A 149 5.11 35.22 1.76
N ALA A 150 6.39 34.87 1.64
CA ALA A 150 7.52 35.73 1.98
C ALA A 150 7.53 37.00 1.12
N GLY A 151 7.76 38.13 1.77
CA GLY A 151 8.16 39.42 1.18
C GLY A 151 9.45 39.88 1.83
#